data_AF-A5GKA7-F1
#
_entry.id   AF-A5GKA7-F1
#
_cell.length_a   1.000
_cell.length_b   1.000
_cell.length_c   1.000
_cell.angle_alpha   90.00
_cell.angle_beta   90.00
_cell.angle_gamma   90.00
#
_symmetry.space_group_name_H-M   'P 1'
#
loop_
_entity.id
_entity.type
_entity.pdbx_description
1 polymer ?
#
loop_
_entity_poly.entity_id
_entity_poly.type
_entity_poly.pdbx_seq_one_letter_code
_entity_poly.pdbx_strand_id
1 'polypeptide(L)'
;MDATTPLDQAKAIAEAIESIANQLTPAVIRAARNDGGGRNDLDRIEYALGTIGKALILTDYTIDEEKDMDKLQAFRESQQT
;
A
#
# COMPACT_ATOMS: atom_id res chain seq x y z
N MET A 1 3.38 14.16 -23.08
CA MET A 1 3.45 13.42 -21.81
C MET A 1 2.67 12.15 -22.06
N ASP A 2 3.36 11.04 -22.25
CA ASP A 2 2.71 9.77 -22.59
C ASP A 2 1.72 9.40 -21.50
N ALA A 3 0.45 9.22 -21.89
CA ALA A 3 -0.58 8.75 -21.00
C ALA A 3 -0.25 7.28 -20.67
N THR A 4 0.36 7.04 -19.51
CA THR A 4 0.52 5.69 -18.98
C THR A 4 -0.87 5.09 -18.81
N THR A 5 -1.13 3.98 -19.49
CA THR A 5 -2.41 3.29 -19.34
C THR A 5 -2.55 2.80 -17.89
N PRO A 6 -3.76 2.59 -17.36
CA PRO A 6 -3.94 1.98 -16.04
C PRO A 6 -3.20 0.64 -15.90
N LEU A 7 -3.07 -0.11 -17.01
CA LEU A 7 -2.29 -1.34 -17.07
C LEU A 7 -0.79 -1.10 -16.89
N ASP A 8 -0.24 -0.07 -17.53
CA ASP A 8 1.18 0.32 -17.35
C ASP A 8 1.43 0.81 -15.91
N GLN A 9 0.47 1.51 -15.33
CA GLN A 9 0.53 1.94 -13.93
C GLN A 9 0.51 0.74 -12.98
N ALA A 10 -0.38 -0.24 -13.20
CA ALA A 10 -0.42 -1.46 -12.40
C ALA A 10 0.91 -2.24 -12.48
N LYS A 11 1.51 -2.33 -13.67
CA LYS A 11 2.82 -2.95 -13.86
C LYS A 11 3.92 -2.22 -13.08
N ALA A 12 3.99 -0.89 -13.20
CA ALA A 12 4.98 -0.10 -12.48
C ALA A 12 4.82 -0.21 -10.95
N ILE A 13 3.57 -0.24 -10.46
CA ILE A 13 3.28 -0.44 -9.04
C ILE A 13 3.74 -1.82 -8.57
N ALA A 14 3.48 -2.88 -9.35
CA ALA A 14 3.92 -4.23 -9.01
C ALA A 14 5.45 -4.32 -8.89
N GLU A 15 6.18 -3.81 -9.89
CA GLU A 15 7.65 -3.80 -9.89
C GLU A 15 8.23 -3.03 -8.68
N ALA A 16 7.63 -1.89 -8.34
CA ALA A 16 8.05 -1.09 -7.19
C ALA A 16 7.81 -1.82 -5.85
N ILE A 17 6.62 -2.42 -5.67
CA ILE A 17 6.28 -3.16 -4.46
C ILE A 17 7.19 -4.36 -4.29
N GLU A 18 7.43 -5.15 -5.35
CA GLU A 18 8.35 -6.30 -5.29
C GLU A 18 9.76 -5.89 -4.90
N SER A 19 10.27 -4.80 -5.50
CA SER A 19 11.60 -4.26 -5.17
C SER A 19 11.69 -3.83 -3.70
N ILE A 20 10.66 -3.15 -3.18
CA ILE A 20 10.61 -2.72 -1.77
C ILE A 20 10.50 -3.92 -0.84
N ALA A 21 9.66 -4.90 -1.16
CA ALA A 21 9.49 -6.12 -0.38
C ALA A 21 10.80 -6.90 -0.23
N ASN A 22 11.60 -6.98 -1.31
CA ASN A 22 12.92 -7.61 -1.28
C ASN A 22 13.93 -6.86 -0.40
N GLN A 23 13.75 -5.55 -0.19
CA GLN A 23 14.63 -4.72 0.63
C GLN A 23 14.24 -4.71 2.13
N LEU A 24 12.97 -4.99 2.46
CA LEU A 24 12.46 -5.03 3.83
C LEU A 24 12.88 -6.31 4.57
N THR A 25 14.19 -6.49 4.76
CA THR A 25 14.76 -7.67 5.41
C THR A 25 14.52 -7.67 6.92
N PRO A 26 14.63 -8.83 7.60
CA PRO A 26 14.56 -8.89 9.06
C PRO A 26 15.58 -7.99 9.78
N ALA A 27 16.74 -7.73 9.18
CA ALA A 27 17.74 -6.83 9.75
C ALA A 27 17.25 -5.37 9.75
N VAL A 28 16.65 -4.92 8.64
CA VAL A 28 16.04 -3.58 8.52
C VAL A 28 14.91 -3.41 9.53
N ILE A 29 14.02 -4.40 9.63
CA ILE A 29 12.90 -4.37 10.58
C ILE A 29 13.40 -4.30 12.03
N ARG A 30 14.40 -5.12 12.40
CA ARG A 30 14.96 -5.10 13.76
C ARG A 30 15.64 -3.77 14.08
N ALA A 31 16.39 -3.21 13.13
CA ALA A 31 17.01 -1.90 13.30
C ALA A 31 15.95 -0.81 13.56
N ALA A 32 14.89 -0.79 12.76
CA ALA A 32 13.79 0.15 12.93
C ALA A 32 13.03 -0.04 14.26
N ARG A 33 12.78 -1.27 14.72
CA ARG A 33 12.12 -1.54 16.02
C ARG A 33 12.91 -1.04 17.23
N ASN A 34 14.23 -0.94 17.11
CA ASN A 34 15.11 -0.50 18.19
C ASN A 34 15.27 1.03 18.23
N ASP A 35 14.72 1.75 17.26
CA ASP A 35 14.72 3.21 17.19
C ASP A 35 13.30 3.78 17.36
N GLY A 36 13.19 4.92 18.06
CA GLY A 36 11.89 5.55 18.31
C GLY A 36 11.22 6.08 17.03
N GLY A 37 11.99 6.66 16.11
CA GLY A 37 11.49 7.08 14.79
C GLY A 37 11.25 5.87 13.87
N GLY A 38 12.13 4.88 13.93
CA GLY A 38 12.00 3.65 13.15
C GLY A 38 10.71 2.87 13.42
N ARG A 39 10.18 2.89 14.65
CA ARG A 39 8.86 2.29 14.95
C ARG A 39 7.73 2.99 14.18
N ASN A 40 7.73 4.32 14.17
CA ASN A 40 6.73 5.09 13.40
C ASN A 40 6.86 4.81 11.90
N ASP A 41 8.08 4.61 11.38
CA ASP A 41 8.27 4.23 9.98
C ASP A 41 7.74 2.82 9.69
N LEU A 42 7.86 1.86 10.62
CA LEU A 42 7.24 0.55 10.48
C LEU A 42 5.70 0.63 10.48
N ASP A 43 5.11 1.46 11.34
CA ASP A 43 3.65 1.67 11.37
C ASP A 43 3.15 2.26 10.04
N ARG A 44 3.90 3.19 9.45
CA ARG A 44 3.60 3.76 8.12
C ARG A 44 3.70 2.72 7.01
N ILE A 45 4.69 1.82 7.07
CA ILE A 45 4.82 0.70 6.13
C ILE A 45 3.62 -0.24 6.24
N GLU A 46 3.23 -0.61 7.47
CA GLU A 46 2.07 -1.46 7.72
C GLU A 46 0.77 -0.84 7.17
N TYR A 47 0.55 0.45 7.43
CA TYR A 47 -0.59 1.19 6.88
C TYR A 47 -0.62 1.16 5.34
N ALA A 48 0.52 1.39 4.69
CA ALA A 48 0.62 1.37 3.23
C ALA A 48 0.29 -0.01 2.65
N LEU A 49 0.87 -1.07 3.23
CA LEU A 49 0.61 -2.46 2.82
C LEU A 49 -0.86 -2.86 3.03
N GLY A 50 -1.44 -2.49 4.18
CA GLY A 50 -2.86 -2.74 4.46
C GLY A 50 -3.80 -2.02 3.49
N THR A 51 -3.47 -0.78 3.12
CA THR A 51 -4.24 0.00 2.12
C THR A 51 -4.18 -0.64 0.74
N ILE A 52 -3.00 -1.09 0.30
CA ILE A 52 -2.83 -1.79 -0.98
C ILE A 52 -3.63 -3.10 -0.97
N GLY A 53 -3.51 -3.91 0.08
CA GLY A 53 -4.23 -5.17 0.19
C GLY A 53 -5.76 -5.00 0.13
N LYS A 54 -6.30 -3.96 0.78
CA LYS A 54 -7.73 -3.65 0.72
C LYS A 54 -8.18 -3.16 -0.65
N ALA A 55 -7.39 -2.33 -1.32
CA ALA A 55 -7.70 -1.89 -2.68
C ALA A 55 -7.84 -3.08 -3.62
N LEU A 56 -6.89 -4.02 -3.58
CA LEU A 56 -6.91 -5.24 -4.40
C LEU A 56 -8.16 -6.10 -4.15
N ILE A 57 -8.54 -6.28 -2.86
CA ILE A 57 -9.73 -7.05 -2.49
C ILE A 57 -11.01 -6.39 -3.00
N LEU A 58 -11.15 -5.08 -2.83
CA LEU A 58 -12.36 -4.36 -3.24
C LEU A 58 -12.59 -4.46 -4.75
N THR A 59 -11.52 -4.33 -5.54
CA THR A 59 -11.59 -4.38 -7.00
C THR A 59 -11.79 -5.78 -7.61
N ASP A 60 -11.63 -6.85 -6.83
CA ASP A 60 -11.85 -8.24 -7.27
C ASP A 60 -13.33 -8.66 -7.18
N TYR A 61 -14.11 -7.96 -6.36
CA TYR A 61 -15.57 -8.09 -6.37
C TYR A 61 -16.13 -7.15 -7.43
N THR A 62 -16.82 -7.69 -8.43
CA THR A 62 -17.56 -6.97 -9.49
C THR A 62 -18.70 -6.09 -8.94
N ILE A 63 -18.38 -5.14 -8.07
CA ILE A 63 -19.31 -4.26 -7.37
C ILE A 63 -18.92 -2.84 -7.73
N ASP A 64 -19.37 -2.40 -8.91
CA ASP A 64 -19.64 -0.98 -9.21
C ASP A 64 -18.41 -0.07 -8.93
N GLU A 65 -17.54 0.15 -9.92
CA GLU A 65 -16.26 0.89 -9.81
C GLU A 65 -16.33 2.21 -9.02
N GLU A 66 -17.48 2.88 -9.05
CA GLU A 66 -17.75 4.13 -8.32
C GLU A 66 -17.72 3.94 -6.78
N LYS A 67 -18.14 2.77 -6.27
CA LYS A 67 -18.17 2.45 -4.83
C LYS A 67 -16.83 1.98 -4.27
N ASP A 68 -15.90 1.54 -5.11
CA ASP A 68 -14.61 1.04 -4.65
C ASP A 68 -13.71 2.18 -4.15
N MET A 69 -13.75 3.32 -4.85
CA MET A 69 -13.03 4.53 -4.43
C MET A 69 -13.59 5.09 -3.11
N ASP A 70 -14.91 5.12 -2.94
CA ASP A 70 -15.55 5.57 -1.71
C ASP A 70 -15.19 4.68 -0.51
N LYS A 71 -15.20 3.35 -0.70
CA LYS A 71 -14.79 2.40 0.36
C LYS A 71 -13.30 2.50 0.67
N LEU A 72 -12.46 2.69 -0.34
CA LEU A 72 -11.02 2.86 -0.14
C LEU A 72 -10.71 4.16 0.62
N GLN A 73 -11.41 5.24 0.29
CA GLN A 73 -11.31 6.51 0.99
C GLN A 73 -11.79 6.39 2.45
N ALA A 74 -12.97 5.81 2.68
CA ALA A 74 -13.50 5.58 4.03
C ALA A 74 -12.56 4.71 4.89
N PHE A 75 -11.91 3.70 4.29
CA PHE A 75 -10.89 2.93 5.00
C PHE A 75 -9.68 3.80 5.39
N ARG A 76 -9.16 4.60 4.46
CA ARG A 76 -8.01 5.49 4.73
C ARG A 76 -8.29 6.46 5.87
N GLU A 77 -9.50 7.02 5.91
CA GLU A 77 -9.96 7.94 6.97
C GLU A 77 -10.06 7.23 8.34
N SER A 78 -10.56 5.99 8.37
CA SER A 78 -10.69 5.22 9.62
C SER A 78 -9.37 4.87 10.31
N GLN A 79 -8.24 4.92 9.59
CA GLN A 79 -6.91 4.61 10.11
C GLN A 79 -6.14 5.86 10.58
N GLN A 80 -6.69 7.06 10.36
CA GLN A 80 -6.11 8.34 10.80
C GLN A 80 -6.67 8.82 12.15
N THR A 81 -7.49 7.99 12.81
CA THR A 81 -8.10 8.28 14.13
C THR A 81 -7.38 7.50 15.21
#